data_AF-A0A4Q3E5U3-F1
#
_entry.id   AF-A0A4Q3E5U3-F1
#
_cell.length_a   1.000
_cell.length_b   1.000
_cell.length_c   1.000
_cell.angle_alpha   90.00
_cell.angle_beta   90.00
_cell.angle_gamma   90.00
#
_symmetry.space_group_name_H-M   'P 1'
#
loop_
_entity.id
_entity.type
_entity.pdbx_description
1 polymer ?
#
loop_
_entity_poly.entity_id
_entity_poly.type
_entity_poly.pdbx_seq_one_letter_code
_entity_poly.pdbx_strand_id
1 'polypeptide(L)'
;MNYTINGLPERSAKPRNNGITMVMDKGLSLREAENMVEVSGPYTDLVKLGWGTSYVTPNLDKKIKIYQDAGLPVYFGGTLFEVFVARGQFDDYCRLLDKYKLGIAEVSDGSINIQHEEKCNYISKLSKQVTVISEVGSKDITKIFAPYKWITLMRAELEAGSWKLIAESRESGNVR
;
A
#
# COMPACT_ATOMS: atom_id res chain seq x y z
N MET A 1 -8.89 -14.28 -21.93
CA MET A 1 -8.25 -13.69 -23.12
C MET A 1 -9.12 -14.04 -24.32
N ASN A 2 -9.32 -13.11 -25.25
CA ASN A 2 -10.31 -13.26 -26.34
C ASN A 2 -9.77 -13.98 -27.57
N TYR A 3 -8.44 -14.12 -27.70
CA TYR A 3 -7.74 -14.77 -28.80
C TYR A 3 -6.40 -15.33 -28.31
N THR A 4 -5.82 -16.25 -29.08
CA THR A 4 -4.56 -16.95 -28.75
C THR A 4 -3.36 -16.28 -29.41
N ILE A 5 -2.29 -16.09 -28.64
CA ILE A 5 -0.97 -15.67 -29.14
C ILE A 5 0.06 -16.69 -28.67
N ASN A 6 0.88 -17.20 -29.59
CA ASN A 6 1.95 -18.16 -29.27
C ASN A 6 3.14 -17.46 -28.63
N GLY A 7 3.84 -18.13 -27.71
CA GLY A 7 5.09 -17.64 -27.11
C GLY A 7 4.93 -16.56 -26.03
N LEU A 8 3.73 -16.37 -25.46
CA LEU A 8 3.55 -15.48 -24.32
C LEU A 8 4.17 -16.06 -23.04
N PRO A 9 4.76 -15.23 -22.16
CA PRO A 9 5.28 -15.69 -20.89
C PRO A 9 4.16 -16.15 -19.95
N GLU A 10 4.44 -17.17 -19.15
CA GLU A 10 3.52 -17.63 -18.11
C GLU A 10 3.34 -16.54 -17.04
N ARG A 11 2.09 -16.37 -16.59
CA ARG A 11 1.73 -15.46 -15.51
C ARG A 11 1.07 -16.25 -14.39
N SER A 12 1.37 -15.87 -13.16
CA SER A 12 0.70 -16.40 -11.98
C SER A 12 -0.80 -16.12 -12.03
N ALA A 13 -1.60 -17.13 -11.67
CA ALA A 13 -3.02 -16.97 -11.43
C ALA A 13 -3.29 -16.34 -10.06
N LYS A 14 -4.46 -15.72 -9.88
CA LYS A 14 -4.89 -15.23 -8.57
C LYS A 14 -5.25 -16.41 -7.64
N PRO A 15 -5.02 -16.30 -6.32
CA PRO A 15 -4.30 -15.22 -5.63
C PRO A 15 -2.79 -15.27 -5.91
N ARG A 16 -2.20 -14.14 -6.31
CA ARG A 16 -0.78 -14.06 -6.73
C ARG A 16 0.13 -13.79 -5.54
N ASN A 17 1.24 -14.53 -5.45
CA ASN A 17 2.34 -14.20 -4.52
C ASN A 17 3.58 -13.60 -5.23
N ASN A 18 3.63 -13.71 -6.56
CA ASN A 18 4.67 -13.20 -7.44
C ASN A 18 4.04 -12.54 -8.67
N GLY A 19 4.69 -11.50 -9.21
CA GLY A 19 4.15 -10.71 -10.32
C GLY A 19 2.91 -9.89 -9.94
N ILE A 20 2.86 -9.40 -8.70
CA ILE A 20 1.73 -8.68 -8.11
C ILE A 20 1.61 -7.29 -8.75
N THR A 21 0.38 -6.88 -9.05
CA THR A 21 0.05 -5.55 -9.51
C THR A 21 -0.77 -4.82 -8.45
N MET A 22 -0.19 -3.76 -7.89
CA MET A 22 -0.90 -2.80 -7.05
C MET A 22 -1.30 -1.59 -7.91
N VAL A 23 -2.58 -1.23 -7.89
CA VAL A 23 -3.11 -0.04 -8.57
C VAL A 23 -3.35 1.06 -7.55
N MET A 24 -2.86 2.26 -7.84
CA MET A 24 -3.10 3.45 -7.01
C MET A 24 -4.35 4.20 -7.49
N ASP A 25 -5.37 4.24 -6.65
CA ASP A 25 -6.51 5.15 -6.81
C ASP A 25 -6.15 6.52 -6.19
N LYS A 26 -6.06 7.54 -7.05
CA LYS A 26 -5.73 8.92 -6.67
C LYS A 26 -6.94 9.84 -6.48
N GLY A 27 -8.15 9.30 -6.56
CA GLY A 27 -9.39 10.07 -6.49
C GLY A 27 -10.44 9.71 -7.54
N LEU A 28 -10.46 8.47 -8.04
CA LEU A 28 -11.49 7.99 -8.96
C LEU A 28 -12.89 8.20 -8.36
N SER A 29 -13.88 8.53 -9.18
CA SER A 29 -15.29 8.45 -8.76
C SER A 29 -15.71 6.99 -8.56
N LEU A 30 -16.91 6.77 -8.00
CA LEU A 30 -17.48 5.42 -7.88
C LEU A 30 -17.59 4.72 -9.24
N ARG A 31 -18.06 5.44 -10.27
CA ARG A 31 -18.19 4.90 -11.62
C ARG A 31 -16.85 4.59 -12.26
N GLU A 32 -15.85 5.43 -12.05
CA GLU A 32 -14.50 5.15 -12.56
C GLU A 32 -13.86 3.95 -11.84
N ALA A 33 -14.13 3.76 -10.54
CA ALA A 33 -13.73 2.55 -9.82
C ALA A 33 -14.40 1.29 -10.40
N GLU A 34 -15.71 1.34 -10.67
CA GLU A 34 -16.45 0.25 -11.33
C GLU A 34 -15.87 -0.06 -12.72
N ASN A 35 -15.68 0.96 -13.56
CA ASN A 35 -15.10 0.81 -14.90
C ASN A 35 -13.67 0.25 -14.85
N MET A 36 -12.87 0.69 -13.87
CA MET A 36 -11.52 0.16 -13.65
C MET A 36 -11.58 -1.32 -13.28
N VAL A 37 -12.46 -1.70 -12.35
CA VAL A 37 -12.65 -3.11 -11.94
C VAL A 37 -13.07 -3.98 -13.13
N GLU A 38 -14.02 -3.52 -13.94
CA GLU A 38 -14.54 -4.25 -15.09
C GLU A 38 -13.42 -4.65 -16.06
N VAL A 39 -12.52 -3.72 -16.37
CA VAL A 39 -11.46 -3.92 -17.38
C VAL A 39 -10.19 -4.51 -16.79
N SER A 40 -9.73 -4.02 -15.64
CA SER A 40 -8.42 -4.34 -15.07
C SER A 40 -8.48 -5.23 -13.83
N GLY A 41 -9.67 -5.55 -13.32
CA GLY A 41 -9.86 -6.41 -12.15
C GLY A 41 -9.12 -7.75 -12.21
N PRO A 42 -9.13 -8.50 -13.32
CA PRO A 42 -8.36 -9.75 -13.45
C PRO A 42 -6.85 -9.59 -13.31
N TYR A 43 -6.32 -8.39 -13.59
CA TYR A 43 -4.89 -8.07 -13.59
C TYR A 43 -4.43 -7.30 -12.36
N THR A 44 -5.36 -6.75 -11.57
CA THR A 44 -5.07 -6.01 -10.34
C THR A 44 -5.11 -6.93 -9.14
N ASP A 45 -4.13 -6.87 -8.25
CA ASP A 45 -4.09 -7.70 -7.03
C ASP A 45 -4.40 -6.91 -5.77
N LEU A 46 -4.07 -5.60 -5.74
CA LEU A 46 -4.27 -4.71 -4.60
C LEU A 46 -4.65 -3.31 -5.10
N VAL A 47 -5.45 -2.58 -4.32
CA VAL A 47 -5.75 -1.17 -4.57
C VAL A 47 -5.26 -0.31 -3.41
N LYS A 48 -4.38 0.65 -3.70
CA LYS A 48 -3.95 1.69 -2.76
C LYS A 48 -4.80 2.93 -2.95
N LEU A 49 -5.51 3.37 -1.92
CA LEU A 49 -6.06 4.72 -1.87
C LEU A 49 -4.91 5.68 -1.57
N GLY A 50 -4.45 6.40 -2.59
CA GLY A 50 -3.19 7.13 -2.56
C GLY A 50 -3.10 8.14 -1.42
N TRP A 51 -1.93 8.21 -0.76
CA TRP A 51 -1.61 9.23 0.23
C TRP A 51 -2.67 9.34 1.34
N GLY A 52 -3.38 10.46 1.43
CA GLY A 52 -4.53 10.70 2.30
C GLY A 52 -5.83 10.99 1.54
N THR A 53 -5.96 10.55 0.28
CA THR A 53 -7.16 10.80 -0.55
C THR A 53 -8.43 10.25 0.08
N SER A 54 -8.33 9.17 0.86
CA SER A 54 -9.47 8.60 1.59
C SER A 54 -10.11 9.60 2.56
N TYR A 55 -9.34 10.53 3.14
CA TYR A 55 -9.87 11.55 4.06
C TYR A 55 -10.85 12.51 3.37
N VAL A 56 -10.63 12.81 2.09
CA VAL A 56 -11.43 13.78 1.32
C VAL A 56 -12.38 13.12 0.31
N THR A 57 -12.37 11.78 0.21
CA THR A 57 -13.22 11.04 -0.73
C THR A 57 -14.64 10.91 -0.17
N PRO A 58 -15.67 11.52 -0.79
CA PRO A 58 -17.06 11.30 -0.37
C PRO A 58 -17.49 9.86 -0.69
N ASN A 59 -18.41 9.31 0.11
CA ASN A 59 -18.88 7.92 -0.03
C ASN A 59 -17.75 6.88 -0.04
N LEU A 60 -16.71 7.08 0.77
CA LEU A 60 -15.54 6.19 0.85
C LEU A 60 -15.93 4.73 1.12
N ASP A 61 -16.94 4.50 1.96
CA ASP A 61 -17.50 3.18 2.26
C ASP A 61 -17.99 2.46 0.99
N LYS A 62 -18.72 3.16 0.12
CA LYS A 62 -19.21 2.61 -1.15
C LYS A 62 -18.05 2.31 -2.10
N LYS A 63 -17.06 3.19 -2.16
CA LYS A 63 -15.88 2.99 -3.00
C LYS A 63 -15.08 1.75 -2.57
N ILE A 64 -14.80 1.62 -1.29
CA ILE A 64 -14.09 0.46 -0.73
C ILE A 64 -14.87 -0.83 -1.05
N LYS A 65 -16.20 -0.78 -0.90
CA LYS A 65 -17.08 -1.91 -1.21
C LYS A 65 -17.01 -2.34 -2.68
N ILE A 66 -16.93 -1.42 -3.65
CA ILE A 66 -16.77 -1.76 -5.08
C ILE A 66 -15.54 -2.66 -5.29
N TYR A 67 -14.39 -2.29 -4.71
CA TYR A 67 -13.18 -3.09 -4.83
C TYR A 67 -13.26 -4.42 -4.07
N GLN A 68 -13.81 -4.41 -2.85
CA GLN A 68 -13.96 -5.62 -2.04
C GLN A 68 -14.91 -6.63 -2.68
N ASP A 69 -16.03 -6.19 -3.25
CA ASP A 69 -17.00 -7.04 -3.95
C ASP A 69 -16.38 -7.65 -5.22
N ALA A 70 -15.38 -7.00 -5.81
CA ALA A 70 -14.56 -7.52 -6.90
C ALA A 70 -13.41 -8.45 -6.46
N GLY A 71 -13.30 -8.74 -5.16
CA GLY A 71 -12.23 -9.55 -4.58
C GLY A 71 -10.86 -8.86 -4.60
N LEU A 72 -10.82 -7.51 -4.64
CA LEU A 72 -9.60 -6.73 -4.59
C LEU A 72 -9.40 -6.16 -3.18
N PRO A 73 -8.36 -6.58 -2.44
CA PRO A 73 -7.97 -5.93 -1.20
C PRO A 73 -7.63 -4.46 -1.41
N VAL A 74 -8.13 -3.62 -0.51
CA VAL A 74 -7.90 -2.17 -0.50
C VAL A 74 -7.11 -1.80 0.74
N TYR A 75 -6.24 -0.81 0.63
CA TYR A 75 -5.54 -0.24 1.77
C TYR A 75 -5.30 1.27 1.60
N PHE A 76 -5.09 1.96 2.71
CA PHE A 76 -4.75 3.38 2.71
C PHE A 76 -3.25 3.59 2.44
N GLY A 77 -2.90 4.68 1.76
CA GLY A 77 -1.50 5.05 1.60
C GLY A 77 -0.80 5.34 2.92
N GLY A 78 0.49 5.01 2.99
CA GLY A 78 1.30 5.12 4.20
C GLY A 78 1.42 6.55 4.71
N THR A 79 1.29 7.56 3.83
CA THR A 79 1.20 8.96 4.26
C THR A 79 0.00 9.22 5.18
N LEU A 80 -1.13 8.52 5.02
CA LEU A 80 -2.23 8.63 5.98
C LEU A 80 -1.82 8.05 7.35
N PHE A 81 -1.15 6.90 7.37
CA PHE A 81 -0.57 6.35 8.60
C PHE A 81 0.37 7.36 9.27
N GLU A 82 1.26 8.00 8.51
CA GLU A 82 2.18 9.02 9.02
C GLU A 82 1.43 10.23 9.63
N VAL A 83 0.31 10.65 9.03
CA VAL A 83 -0.55 11.73 9.55
C VAL A 83 -1.11 11.39 10.95
N PHE A 84 -1.52 10.14 11.17
CA PHE A 84 -2.00 9.67 12.48
C PHE A 84 -0.85 9.54 13.49
N VAL A 85 0.29 8.96 13.09
CA VAL A 85 1.46 8.81 13.96
C VAL A 85 2.00 10.16 14.42
N ALA A 86 2.09 11.14 13.52
CA ALA A 86 2.55 12.50 13.84
C ALA A 86 1.68 13.21 14.90
N ARG A 87 0.46 12.72 15.14
CA ARG A 87 -0.49 13.26 16.12
C ARG A 87 -0.63 12.39 17.36
N GLY A 88 0.16 11.32 17.50
CA GLY A 88 0.00 10.34 18.58
C GLY A 88 -1.32 9.56 18.50
N GLN A 89 -1.90 9.45 17.30
CA GLN A 89 -3.22 8.86 17.05
C GLN A 89 -3.12 7.46 16.40
N PHE A 90 -2.10 6.68 16.76
CA PHE A 90 -1.93 5.35 16.18
C PHE A 90 -3.12 4.42 16.46
N ASP A 91 -3.69 4.46 17.68
CA ASP A 91 -4.85 3.63 18.00
C ASP A 91 -6.11 4.05 17.23
N ASP A 92 -6.25 5.34 16.88
CA ASP A 92 -7.32 5.81 15.99
C ASP A 92 -7.14 5.26 14.57
N TYR A 93 -5.89 5.16 14.09
CA TYR A 93 -5.60 4.53 12.81
C TYR A 93 -6.00 3.04 12.81
N CYS A 94 -5.68 2.28 13.87
CA CYS A 94 -6.11 0.89 14.01
C CYS A 94 -7.64 0.76 13.98
N ARG A 95 -8.36 1.62 14.70
CA ARG A 95 -9.84 1.67 14.67
C ARG A 95 -10.39 2.05 13.29
N LEU A 96 -9.68 2.88 12.53
CA LEU A 96 -10.06 3.26 11.17
C LEU A 96 -9.99 2.05 10.22
N LEU A 97 -8.96 1.22 10.35
CA LEU A 97 -8.83 -0.02 9.58
C LEU A 97 -10.01 -0.97 9.88
N ASP A 98 -10.37 -1.12 11.15
CA ASP A 98 -11.51 -1.95 11.57
C ASP A 98 -12.84 -1.41 11.03
N LYS A 99 -13.05 -0.09 11.12
CA LYS A 99 -14.27 0.58 10.63
C LYS A 99 -14.55 0.26 9.16
N TYR A 100 -13.51 0.26 8.33
CA TYR A 100 -13.61 -0.01 6.88
C TYR A 100 -13.30 -1.47 6.52
N LYS A 101 -13.06 -2.33 7.52
CA LYS A 101 -12.72 -3.75 7.36
C LYS A 101 -11.56 -3.96 6.39
N LEU A 102 -10.51 -3.16 6.53
CA LEU A 102 -9.31 -3.26 5.71
C LEU A 102 -8.37 -4.30 6.32
N GLY A 103 -8.02 -5.32 5.53
CA GLY A 103 -7.10 -6.38 5.95
C GLY A 103 -5.62 -6.07 5.70
N ILE A 104 -5.31 -4.88 5.17
CA ILE A 104 -3.95 -4.45 4.80
C ILE A 104 -3.70 -3.02 5.25
N ALA A 105 -2.50 -2.73 5.74
CA ALA A 105 -2.02 -1.39 6.04
C ALA A 105 -0.65 -1.12 5.42
N GLU A 106 -0.43 0.10 4.91
CA GLU A 106 0.89 0.58 4.49
C GLU A 106 1.56 1.35 5.64
N VAL A 107 2.82 1.03 5.93
CA VAL A 107 3.65 1.74 6.93
C VAL A 107 4.84 2.39 6.24
N SER A 108 4.91 3.72 6.31
CA SER A 108 5.96 4.54 5.69
C SER A 108 6.47 5.62 6.65
N ASP A 109 7.59 6.24 6.27
CA ASP A 109 8.25 7.35 6.97
C ASP A 109 8.78 8.40 5.96
N GLY A 110 8.06 8.57 4.86
CA GLY A 110 8.51 9.41 3.74
C GLY A 110 8.27 10.90 3.96
N SER A 111 7.36 11.28 4.86
CA SER A 111 6.92 12.65 5.13
C SER A 111 7.11 13.09 6.59
N ILE A 112 7.37 12.16 7.50
CA ILE A 112 7.72 12.42 8.90
C ILE A 112 9.06 11.78 9.26
N ASN A 113 9.77 12.34 10.24
CA ASN A 113 11.00 11.74 10.74
C ASN A 113 10.69 10.84 11.95
N ILE A 114 10.60 9.53 11.73
CA ILE A 114 10.53 8.52 12.80
C ILE A 114 11.82 7.73 12.85
N GLN A 115 12.22 7.32 14.06
CA GLN A 115 13.34 6.39 14.20
C GLN A 115 12.94 5.04 13.62
N HIS A 116 13.84 4.38 12.91
CA HIS A 116 13.54 3.12 12.22
C HIS A 116 13.08 2.02 13.20
N GLU A 117 13.66 1.97 14.40
CA GLU A 117 13.22 1.05 15.45
C GLU A 117 11.75 1.28 15.83
N GLU A 118 11.32 2.55 15.90
CA GLU A 118 9.92 2.89 16.19
C GLU A 118 9.00 2.54 15.02
N LYS A 119 9.47 2.69 13.78
CA LYS A 119 8.75 2.18 12.60
C LYS A 119 8.57 0.66 12.68
N CYS A 120 9.62 -0.10 13.02
CA CYS A 120 9.53 -1.54 13.24
C CYS A 120 8.56 -1.89 14.38
N ASN A 121 8.51 -1.09 15.45
CA ASN A 121 7.52 -1.26 16.52
C ASN A 121 6.08 -1.10 16.00
N TYR A 122 5.81 -0.11 15.14
CA TYR A 122 4.49 0.04 14.51
C TYR A 122 4.16 -1.14 13.58
N ILE A 123 5.11 -1.60 12.77
CA ILE A 123 4.94 -2.78 11.91
C ILE A 123 4.59 -4.01 12.76
N SER A 124 5.32 -4.26 13.84
CA SER A 124 5.09 -5.40 14.75
C SER A 124 3.75 -5.34 15.48
N LYS A 125 3.26 -4.13 15.79
CA LYS A 125 1.93 -3.94 16.37
C LYS A 125 0.84 -4.18 15.34
N LEU A 126 0.95 -3.58 14.15
CA LEU A 126 -0.04 -3.70 13.07
C LEU A 126 -0.12 -5.12 12.50
N SER A 127 1.00 -5.84 12.41
CA SER A 127 1.05 -7.20 11.84
C SER A 127 0.24 -8.22 12.65
N LYS A 128 -0.12 -7.88 13.89
CA LYS A 128 -1.04 -8.67 14.73
C LYS A 128 -2.52 -8.46 14.38
N GLN A 129 -2.85 -7.39 13.67
CA GLN A 129 -4.22 -7.02 13.29
C GLN A 129 -4.47 -7.24 11.79
N VAL A 130 -3.52 -6.82 10.94
CA VAL A 130 -3.66 -6.77 9.48
C VAL A 130 -2.35 -7.19 8.81
N THR A 131 -2.40 -7.48 7.51
CA THR A 131 -1.19 -7.67 6.71
C THR A 131 -0.51 -6.32 6.49
N VAL A 132 0.77 -6.21 6.85
CA VAL A 132 1.52 -4.95 6.69
C VAL A 132 2.32 -4.99 5.39
N ILE A 133 2.24 -3.90 4.63
CA ILE A 133 3.17 -3.58 3.56
C ILE A 133 3.98 -2.40 4.05
N SER A 134 5.30 -2.50 4.06
CA SER A 134 6.14 -1.39 4.49
C SER A 134 6.86 -0.76 3.31
N GLU A 135 7.10 0.55 3.39
CA GLU A 135 7.78 1.30 2.35
C GLU A 135 9.14 1.75 2.87
N VAL A 136 10.23 1.30 2.25
CA VAL A 136 11.57 1.80 2.55
C VAL A 136 11.93 2.81 1.49
N GLY A 137 12.38 3.98 1.94
CA GLY A 137 12.91 5.04 1.09
C GLY A 137 12.70 6.41 1.68
N SER A 138 13.36 7.38 1.07
CA SER A 138 13.28 8.77 1.50
C SER A 138 12.77 9.62 0.33
N LYS A 139 11.78 10.46 0.59
CA LYS A 139 11.36 11.51 -0.35
C LYS A 139 12.40 12.63 -0.42
N ASP A 140 13.38 12.66 0.48
CA ASP A 140 14.48 13.62 0.47
C ASP A 140 15.63 13.11 -0.41
N ILE A 141 15.87 13.82 -1.52
CA ILE A 141 16.90 13.55 -2.55
C ILE A 141 18.31 13.65 -1.97
N THR A 142 18.49 14.37 -0.87
CA THR A 142 19.80 14.54 -0.22
C THR A 142 20.20 13.32 0.61
N LYS A 143 19.26 12.43 0.95
CA LYS A 143 19.53 11.19 1.69
C LYS A 143 19.96 10.07 0.73
N ILE A 144 21.21 10.13 0.27
CA ILE A 144 21.84 9.01 -0.45
C ILE A 144 22.25 7.94 0.56
N PHE A 145 21.44 6.89 0.67
CA PHE A 145 21.79 5.72 1.47
C PHE A 145 22.65 4.75 0.65
N ALA A 146 23.74 4.27 1.25
CA ALA A 146 24.51 3.19 0.65
C ALA A 146 23.65 1.92 0.50
N PRO A 147 23.81 1.12 -0.57
CA PRO A 147 22.98 -0.07 -0.83
C PRO A 147 22.90 -1.07 0.33
N TYR A 148 23.98 -1.23 1.10
CA TYR A 148 23.98 -2.13 2.25
C TYR A 148 23.05 -1.65 3.38
N LYS A 149 22.90 -0.33 3.59
CA LYS A 149 21.98 0.22 4.59
C LYS A 149 20.53 -0.09 4.22
N TRP A 150 20.19 0.01 2.94
CA TRP A 150 18.88 -0.37 2.44
C TRP A 150 18.53 -1.82 2.75
N ILE A 151 19.46 -2.75 2.49
CA ILE A 151 19.26 -4.17 2.79
C ILE A 151 19.01 -4.39 4.28
N THR A 152 19.75 -3.71 5.15
CA THR A 152 19.56 -3.80 6.60
C THR A 152 18.18 -3.31 7.02
N LEU A 153 17.73 -2.14 6.55
CA LEU A 153 16.41 -1.58 6.88
C LEU A 153 15.28 -2.50 6.37
N MET A 154 15.39 -2.97 5.13
CA MET A 154 14.43 -3.89 4.53
C MET A 154 14.32 -5.19 5.34
N ARG A 155 15.44 -5.79 5.74
CA ARG A 155 15.44 -7.00 6.56
C ARG A 155 14.78 -6.78 7.91
N ALA A 156 15.10 -5.68 8.59
CA ALA A 156 14.51 -5.35 9.88
C ALA A 156 12.98 -5.18 9.80
N GLU A 157 12.46 -4.55 8.75
CA GLU A 157 11.01 -4.39 8.56
C GLU A 157 10.31 -5.72 8.22
N LEU A 158 10.95 -6.62 7.47
CA LEU A 158 10.44 -7.97 7.24
C LEU A 158 10.40 -8.77 8.55
N GLU A 159 11.49 -8.72 9.33
CA GLU A 159 11.59 -9.38 10.65
C GLU A 159 10.57 -8.82 11.65
N ALA A 160 10.24 -7.53 11.56
CA ALA A 160 9.19 -6.90 12.36
C ALA A 160 7.77 -7.37 11.99
N GLY A 161 7.58 -8.01 10.83
CA GLY A 161 6.31 -8.59 10.39
C GLY A 161 5.70 -7.99 9.12
N SER A 162 6.47 -7.23 8.35
CA SER A 162 6.03 -6.79 7.02
C SER A 162 5.93 -7.99 6.07
N TRP A 163 4.83 -8.09 5.33
CA TRP A 163 4.63 -9.15 4.32
C TRP A 163 5.46 -8.90 3.06
N LYS A 164 5.46 -7.65 2.60
CA LYS A 164 6.22 -7.19 1.44
C LYS A 164 6.69 -5.76 1.65
N LEU A 165 7.77 -5.44 0.95
CA LEU A 165 8.36 -4.12 0.94
C LEU A 165 8.10 -3.42 -0.38
N ILE A 166 7.81 -2.12 -0.31
CA ILE A 166 7.85 -1.20 -1.43
C ILE A 166 9.18 -0.46 -1.36
N ALA A 167 9.95 -0.49 -2.45
CA ALA A 167 11.07 0.42 -2.63
C ALA A 167 10.52 1.72 -3.24
N GLU A 168 10.54 2.81 -2.48
CA GLU A 168 9.90 4.08 -2.84
C GLU A 168 10.57 4.73 -4.06
N SER A 169 9.78 5.14 -5.06
CA SER A 169 10.25 5.96 -6.20
C SER A 169 9.36 7.15 -6.54
N ARG A 170 8.44 7.52 -5.63
CA ARG A 170 7.32 8.46 -5.85
C ARG A 170 6.44 8.05 -7.05
N GLU A 171 5.27 8.65 -7.17
CA GLU A 171 4.41 8.44 -8.36
C GLU A 171 5.14 8.78 -9.67
N SER A 172 5.98 9.81 -9.65
CA SER A 172 6.70 10.29 -10.84
C SER A 172 7.79 9.35 -11.35
N GLY A 173 8.14 8.29 -10.60
CA GLY A 173 9.24 7.39 -10.91
C GLY A 173 10.61 8.09 -11.00
N ASN A 174 10.68 9.32 -10.47
CA ASN A 174 11.82 10.22 -10.58
C ASN A 174 12.25 10.66 -9.19
N VAL A 175 13.51 10.39 -8.87
CA VAL A 175 14.24 10.99 -7.75
C VAL A 175 14.93 12.24 -8.31
N ARG A 176 14.19 13.35 -8.42
CA ARG A 176 14.76 14.66 -8.80
C ARG A 176 14.90 15.52 -7.57
#